data_AF-A0A523R830-F1
#
_entry.id   AF-A0A523R830-F1
#
_cell.length_a   1.000
_cell.length_b   1.000
_cell.length_c   1.000
_cell.angle_alpha   90.00
_cell.angle_beta   90.00
_cell.angle_gamma   90.00
#
_symmetry.space_group_name_H-M   'P 1'
#
loop_
_entity.id
_entity.type
_entity.pdbx_description
1 polymer ?
#
loop_
_entity_poly.entity_id
_entity_poly.type
_entity_poly.pdbx_seq_one_letter_code
_entity_poly.pdbx_strand_id
1 'polypeptide(L)'
;MDWSDLKWSIVIQVNKLSTQKIYLNPYKDCSEENPLYKHRGWVERIITDSRFNLTDPRLAKLCKISESTAFRWRSKIHKIPVEGWGFKRYLHKQKNRNQIWTKVPKNYRNPFALKKVGFNYMLEHRYILEKEMAQQPEKYKIYLVNSKYLKPECRVQHINLDSLDNRIQNLHPCGNQSEHEQIHSSLFKLIDNLLKKELLIFNDGRYILNY
;
A
#
# COMPACT_ATOMS: atom_id res chain seq x y z
N MET A 1 17.13 11.16 9.66
CA MET A 1 16.69 10.37 10.83
C MET A 1 17.86 10.37 11.77
N ASP A 2 17.69 10.82 13.02
CA ASP A 2 18.82 10.87 13.95
C ASP A 2 19.13 9.46 14.48
N TRP A 3 20.37 9.04 14.36
CA TRP A 3 20.84 7.70 14.72
C TRP A 3 21.81 7.71 15.91
N SER A 4 22.05 8.88 16.51
CA SER A 4 23.01 9.10 17.61
C SER A 4 22.77 8.19 18.82
N ASP A 5 21.52 7.88 19.12
CA ASP A 5 21.12 7.27 20.40
C ASP A 5 21.27 5.74 20.43
N LEU A 6 21.69 5.14 19.31
CA LEU A 6 21.79 3.68 19.18
C LEU A 6 23.24 3.20 19.22
N LYS A 7 23.46 2.10 19.93
CA LYS A 7 24.75 1.38 19.91
C LYS A 7 24.87 0.59 18.59
N TRP A 8 25.58 1.15 17.62
CA TRP A 8 25.80 0.54 16.29
C TRP A 8 26.81 -0.61 16.30
N SER A 9 26.52 -1.64 17.09
CA SER A 9 27.27 -2.89 17.06
C SER A 9 26.35 -4.09 17.27
N ILE A 10 26.66 -5.18 16.58
CA ILE A 10 25.98 -6.47 16.74
C ILE A 10 27.01 -7.54 17.08
N VAL A 11 26.54 -8.62 17.71
CA VAL A 11 27.34 -9.81 17.94
C VAL A 11 26.79 -10.91 17.03
N ILE A 12 27.62 -11.44 16.15
CA ILE A 12 27.27 -12.56 15.27
C ILE A 12 27.98 -13.83 15.75
N GLN A 13 27.30 -14.97 15.63
CA GLN A 13 27.92 -16.26 15.85
C GLN A 13 28.62 -16.71 14.57
N VAL A 14 29.94 -16.89 14.61
CA VAL A 14 30.74 -17.30 13.45
C VAL A 14 30.76 -18.83 13.36
N ASN A 15 30.89 -19.50 14.51
CA ASN A 15 30.77 -20.94 14.64
C ASN A 15 30.22 -21.32 16.04
N LYS A 16 30.17 -22.62 16.36
CA LYS A 16 29.63 -23.08 17.65
C LYS A 16 30.36 -22.54 18.87
N LEU A 17 31.61 -22.11 18.72
CA LEU A 17 32.52 -21.74 19.81
C LEU A 17 32.92 -20.26 19.80
N SER A 18 32.67 -19.53 18.69
CA SER A 18 33.12 -18.15 18.55
C SER A 18 32.03 -17.18 18.11
N THR A 19 32.12 -15.98 18.67
CA THR A 19 31.31 -14.83 18.29
C THR A 19 32.20 -13.69 17.83
N GLN A 20 31.74 -12.92 16.86
CA GLN A 20 32.41 -11.72 16.37
C GLN A 20 31.52 -10.52 16.61
N LYS A 21 32.09 -9.44 17.14
CA LYS A 21 31.43 -8.14 17.22
C LYS A 21 31.67 -7.37 15.93
N ILE A 22 30.60 -6.92 15.29
CA ILE A 22 30.63 -6.10 14.08
C ILE A 22 30.09 -4.72 14.42
N TYR A 23 30.79 -3.67 13.97
CA TYR A 23 30.32 -2.30 14.04
C TYR A 23 29.58 -1.94 12.76
N LEU A 24 28.39 -1.38 12.90
CA LEU A 24 27.50 -1.05 11.79
C LEU A 24 27.56 0.44 11.50
N ASN A 25 27.20 0.82 10.27
CA ASN A 25 27.03 2.21 9.90
C ASN A 25 25.60 2.43 9.35
N PRO A 26 24.74 3.17 10.06
CA PRO A 26 23.36 3.40 9.63
C PRO A 26 23.22 4.29 8.40
N TYR A 27 24.29 5.00 8.03
CA TYR A 27 24.35 5.88 6.87
C TYR A 27 24.87 5.18 5.62
N LYS A 28 25.23 3.89 5.71
CA LYS A 28 25.60 3.04 4.57
C LYS A 28 24.48 2.07 4.22
N ASP A 29 24.49 1.61 2.97
CA ASP A 29 23.57 0.58 2.53
C ASP A 29 23.73 -0.73 3.31
N CYS A 30 22.65 -1.49 3.34
CA CYS A 30 22.62 -2.80 3.97
C CYS A 30 23.35 -3.82 3.08
N SER A 31 24.35 -4.50 3.62
CA SER A 31 25.18 -5.50 2.92
C SER A 31 25.58 -6.64 3.85
N GLU A 32 26.43 -7.58 3.37
CA GLU A 32 26.98 -8.64 4.22
C GLU A 32 27.95 -8.08 5.27
N GLU A 33 28.71 -7.06 4.92
CA GLU A 33 29.67 -6.35 5.79
C GLU A 33 28.99 -5.32 6.70
N ASN A 34 27.83 -4.80 6.27
CA ASN A 34 26.99 -3.88 7.06
C ASN A 34 25.55 -4.42 7.19
N PRO A 35 25.34 -5.55 7.92
CA PRO A 35 24.07 -6.24 7.95
C PRO A 35 23.07 -5.56 8.89
N LEU A 36 22.58 -4.38 8.49
CA LEU A 36 21.69 -3.51 9.29
C LEU A 36 20.42 -4.24 9.75
N TYR A 37 19.90 -5.19 8.99
CA TYR A 37 18.74 -6.03 9.38
C TYR A 37 18.98 -6.88 10.64
N LYS A 38 20.24 -7.07 11.07
CA LYS A 38 20.59 -7.74 12.32
C LYS A 38 20.59 -6.79 13.52
N HIS A 39 20.44 -5.48 13.32
CA HIS A 39 20.37 -4.49 14.39
C HIS A 39 18.92 -4.18 14.77
N ARG A 40 18.51 -4.58 15.99
CA ARG A 40 17.11 -4.45 16.45
C ARG A 40 16.58 -3.02 16.33
N GLY A 41 17.31 -2.02 16.86
CA GLY A 41 16.84 -0.63 16.85
C GLY A 41 16.71 -0.02 15.46
N TRP A 42 17.50 -0.49 14.50
CA TRP A 42 17.40 -0.04 13.11
C TRP A 42 16.16 -0.63 12.44
N VAL A 43 15.97 -1.95 12.57
CA VAL A 43 14.79 -2.64 12.04
C VAL A 43 13.50 -2.12 12.67
N GLU A 44 13.46 -1.91 13.98
CA GLU A 44 12.28 -1.40 14.69
C GLU A 44 11.91 -0.03 14.13
N ARG A 45 12.88 0.89 14.06
CA ARG A 45 12.63 2.26 13.62
C ARG A 45 12.14 2.36 12.18
N ILE A 46 12.76 1.65 11.24
CA ILE A 46 12.33 1.71 9.82
C ILE A 46 10.99 1.00 9.58
N ILE A 47 10.62 0.02 10.41
CA ILE A 47 9.35 -0.69 10.29
C ILE A 47 8.20 0.12 10.90
N THR A 48 8.43 0.76 12.05
CA THR A 48 7.41 1.58 12.73
C THR A 48 7.23 2.95 12.08
N ASP A 49 8.24 3.44 11.36
CA ASP A 49 8.15 4.73 10.67
C ASP A 49 7.23 4.63 9.44
N SER A 50 6.06 5.26 9.56
CA SER A 50 5.02 5.28 8.54
C SER A 50 5.48 5.87 7.20
N ARG A 51 6.53 6.70 7.19
CA ARG A 51 7.13 7.24 5.96
C ARG A 51 7.78 6.15 5.12
N PHE A 52 8.35 5.14 5.77
CA PHE A 52 9.02 4.04 5.08
C PHE A 52 8.06 2.89 4.79
N ASN A 53 7.10 2.62 5.69
CA ASN A 53 6.11 1.54 5.56
C ASN A 53 6.77 0.22 5.10
N LEU A 54 7.82 -0.17 5.81
CA LEU A 54 8.71 -1.24 5.39
C LEU A 54 8.11 -2.60 5.77
N THR A 55 7.66 -3.35 4.77
CA THR A 55 7.23 -4.75 4.93
C THR A 55 8.41 -5.71 4.88
N ASP A 56 8.25 -6.96 5.34
CA ASP A 56 9.29 -7.99 5.26
C ASP A 56 9.87 -8.16 3.82
N PRO A 57 9.06 -8.18 2.73
CA PRO A 57 9.58 -8.16 1.36
C PRO A 57 10.42 -6.93 1.02
N ARG A 58 10.04 -5.73 1.49
CA ARG A 58 10.79 -4.50 1.21
C ARG A 58 12.10 -4.47 1.98
N LEU A 59 12.09 -4.91 3.24
CA LEU A 59 13.30 -5.11 4.04
C LEU A 59 14.24 -6.10 3.36
N ALA A 60 13.70 -7.21 2.86
CA ALA A 60 14.47 -8.23 2.14
C ALA A 60 15.16 -7.67 0.90
N LYS A 61 14.42 -6.91 0.07
CA LYS A 61 14.98 -6.22 -1.10
C LYS A 61 16.04 -5.19 -0.72
N LEU A 62 15.78 -4.38 0.31
CA LEU A 62 16.71 -3.33 0.78
C LEU A 62 18.04 -3.93 1.26
N CYS A 63 17.99 -5.09 1.92
CA CYS A 63 19.15 -5.76 2.49
C CYS A 63 19.73 -6.88 1.62
N LYS A 64 19.22 -7.07 0.40
CA LYS A 64 19.63 -8.16 -0.51
C LYS A 64 19.61 -9.55 0.16
N ILE A 65 18.61 -9.78 1.02
CA ILE A 65 18.37 -11.06 1.71
C ILE A 65 17.03 -11.67 1.27
N SER A 66 16.77 -12.93 1.62
CA SER A 66 15.46 -13.54 1.38
C SER A 66 14.38 -12.95 2.29
N GLU A 67 13.12 -12.98 1.84
CA GLU A 67 11.96 -12.58 2.66
C GLU A 67 11.86 -13.42 3.95
N SER A 68 12.15 -14.72 3.85
CA SER A 68 12.19 -15.61 5.02
C SER A 68 13.24 -15.18 6.05
N THR A 69 14.40 -14.69 5.61
CA THR A 69 15.46 -14.17 6.48
C THR A 69 15.03 -12.86 7.13
N ALA A 70 14.46 -11.93 6.38
CA ALA A 70 13.91 -10.68 6.91
C ALA A 70 12.84 -10.94 7.98
N PHE A 71 11.87 -11.81 7.67
CA PHE A 71 10.83 -12.25 8.62
C PHE A 71 11.42 -12.88 9.88
N ARG A 72 12.39 -13.81 9.73
CA ARG A 72 13.05 -14.48 10.87
C ARG A 72 13.71 -13.46 11.79
N TRP A 73 14.51 -12.55 11.25
CA TRP A 73 15.21 -11.54 12.05
C TRP A 73 14.24 -10.62 12.77
N ARG A 74 13.27 -10.04 12.07
CA ARG A 74 12.28 -9.17 12.69
C ARG A 74 11.44 -9.89 13.74
N SER A 75 10.80 -11.00 13.35
CA SER A 75 9.75 -11.64 14.13
C SER A 75 10.27 -12.57 15.22
N LYS A 76 11.30 -13.36 14.91
CA LYS A 76 11.81 -14.41 15.82
C LYS A 76 12.98 -13.93 16.65
N ILE A 77 13.93 -13.21 16.06
CA ILE A 77 15.15 -12.78 16.74
C ILE A 77 14.91 -11.47 17.50
N HIS A 78 14.46 -10.43 16.80
CA HIS A 78 14.24 -9.10 17.38
C HIS A 78 12.93 -8.96 18.14
N LYS A 79 11.98 -9.88 17.90
CA LYS A 79 10.61 -9.86 18.43
C LYS A 79 9.91 -8.53 18.19
N ILE A 80 10.22 -7.87 17.07
CA ILE A 80 9.58 -6.63 16.66
C ILE A 80 8.21 -7.02 16.08
N PRO A 81 7.10 -6.66 16.75
CA PRO A 81 5.80 -6.83 16.13
C PRO A 81 5.78 -5.94 14.89
N VAL A 82 5.31 -6.47 13.76
CA VAL A 82 4.63 -5.55 12.85
C VAL A 82 3.39 -5.15 13.62
N GLU A 83 3.23 -3.86 13.92
CA GLU A 83 2.01 -3.38 14.56
C GLU A 83 0.82 -4.09 13.92
N GLY A 84 0.06 -4.75 14.79
CA GLY A 84 -0.81 -5.84 14.39
C GLY A 84 -1.79 -5.40 13.32
N TRP A 85 -2.05 -6.28 12.35
CA TRP A 85 -3.25 -6.19 11.54
C TRP A 85 -3.45 -4.81 10.86
N GLY A 86 -2.49 -4.44 10.03
CA GLY A 86 -2.53 -3.28 9.13
C GLY A 86 -1.95 -3.65 7.77
N PHE A 87 -2.55 -3.06 6.73
CA PHE A 87 -2.21 -3.08 5.29
C PHE A 87 -1.09 -4.03 4.82
N LYS A 88 -1.30 -5.35 4.88
CA LYS A 88 -0.60 -6.20 3.90
C LYS A 88 -1.24 -5.94 2.54
N ARG A 89 -0.56 -5.11 1.76
CA ARG A 89 -0.90 -4.80 0.37
C ARG A 89 -0.41 -5.95 -0.50
N TYR A 90 -1.30 -6.48 -1.32
CA TYR A 90 -1.00 -7.50 -2.31
C TYR A 90 -1.35 -6.94 -3.67
N LEU A 91 -0.36 -6.90 -4.56
CA LEU A 91 -0.62 -6.60 -5.95
C LEU A 91 -1.21 -7.85 -6.61
N HIS A 92 -2.51 -7.84 -6.86
CA HIS A 92 -3.18 -8.87 -7.62
C HIS A 92 -3.19 -8.47 -9.10
N LYS A 93 -2.50 -9.26 -9.93
CA LYS A 93 -2.51 -9.10 -11.37
C LYS A 93 -3.64 -9.96 -11.95
N GLN A 94 -4.67 -9.34 -12.50
CA GLN A 94 -5.62 -9.98 -13.40
C GLN A 94 -5.29 -9.59 -14.83
N LYS A 95 -5.62 -10.45 -15.80
CA LYS A 95 -5.26 -10.39 -17.24
C LYS A 95 -4.92 -9.00 -17.79
N ASN A 96 -5.75 -7.97 -17.53
CA ASN A 96 -5.55 -6.60 -18.00
C ASN A 96 -5.59 -5.51 -16.89
N ARG A 97 -5.56 -5.88 -15.60
CA ARG A 97 -5.71 -4.94 -14.48
C ARG A 97 -4.84 -5.34 -13.30
N ASN A 98 -4.11 -4.35 -12.79
CA ASN A 98 -3.44 -4.47 -11.51
C ASN A 98 -4.36 -3.90 -10.43
N GLN A 99 -4.57 -4.64 -9.35
CA GLN A 99 -5.37 -4.17 -8.22
C GLN A 99 -4.62 -4.42 -6.94
N ILE A 100 -4.73 -3.47 -6.01
CA ILE A 100 -4.15 -3.60 -4.69
C ILE A 100 -5.22 -4.14 -3.75
N TRP A 101 -4.96 -5.32 -3.21
CA TRP A 101 -5.76 -5.94 -2.17
C TRP A 101 -5.11 -5.68 -0.82
N THR A 102 -5.93 -5.38 0.18
CA THR A 102 -5.47 -5.24 1.55
C THR A 102 -6.09 -6.30 2.44
N LYS A 103 -5.27 -6.86 3.32
CA LYS A 103 -5.77 -7.67 4.43
C LYS A 103 -6.34 -6.74 5.50
N VAL A 104 -7.64 -6.83 5.75
CA VAL A 104 -8.35 -5.96 6.69
C VAL A 104 -8.27 -6.51 8.14
N PRO A 105 -8.47 -5.64 9.16
CA PRO A 105 -8.45 -6.03 10.57
C PRO A 105 -9.37 -7.21 10.93
N LYS A 106 -9.06 -7.95 12.01
CA LYS A 106 -9.80 -9.16 12.44
C LYS A 106 -11.20 -8.80 12.93
N ASN A 107 -11.30 -7.63 13.54
CA ASN A 107 -12.53 -6.98 13.98
C ASN A 107 -13.24 -6.20 12.86
N TYR A 108 -12.74 -6.23 11.63
CA TYR A 108 -13.42 -5.62 10.49
C TYR A 108 -14.60 -6.50 10.07
N ARG A 109 -15.78 -6.15 10.58
CA ARG A 109 -17.04 -6.87 10.41
C ARG A 109 -17.83 -6.39 9.16
N ASN A 110 -17.13 -6.04 8.08
CA ASN A 110 -17.81 -5.68 6.84
C ASN A 110 -18.40 -6.97 6.23
N PRO A 111 -19.74 -7.06 6.06
CA PRO A 111 -20.39 -8.27 5.55
C PRO A 111 -20.02 -8.57 4.10
N PHE A 112 -19.52 -7.58 3.35
CA PHE A 112 -19.18 -7.67 1.94
C PHE A 112 -17.69 -7.93 1.68
N ALA A 113 -16.86 -8.03 2.74
CA ALA A 113 -15.45 -8.39 2.58
C ALA A 113 -15.32 -9.86 2.17
N LEU A 114 -14.34 -10.18 1.31
CA LEU A 114 -14.06 -11.57 0.96
C LEU A 114 -13.47 -12.30 2.17
N LYS A 115 -14.20 -13.29 2.66
CA LYS A 115 -13.77 -14.17 3.75
C LYS A 115 -12.96 -15.32 3.18
N LYS A 116 -11.66 -15.39 3.48
CA LYS A 116 -10.83 -16.58 3.26
C LYS A 116 -10.45 -17.17 4.62
N VAL A 117 -10.13 -18.47 4.66
CA VAL A 117 -9.76 -19.16 5.91
C VAL A 117 -8.69 -18.35 6.66
N GLY A 118 -9.05 -17.88 7.85
CA GLY A 118 -8.20 -17.11 8.76
C GLY A 118 -8.13 -15.60 8.53
N PHE A 119 -8.53 -15.05 7.37
CA PHE A 119 -8.36 -13.62 7.04
C PHE A 119 -9.44 -13.04 6.11
N ASN A 120 -9.77 -11.77 6.32
CA ASN A 120 -10.63 -11.00 5.42
C ASN A 120 -9.77 -10.18 4.45
N TYR A 121 -10.16 -10.11 3.18
CA TYR A 121 -9.51 -9.32 2.15
C TYR A 121 -10.49 -8.35 1.50
N MET A 122 -9.98 -7.21 1.06
CA MET A 122 -10.75 -6.20 0.37
C MET A 122 -9.87 -5.44 -0.61
N LEU A 123 -10.47 -4.90 -1.68
CA LEU A 123 -9.78 -3.93 -2.54
C LEU A 123 -9.40 -2.71 -1.70
N GLU A 124 -8.15 -2.29 -1.81
CA GLU A 124 -7.60 -1.23 -0.96
C GLU A 124 -8.31 0.10 -1.15
N HIS A 125 -8.57 0.53 -2.40
CA HIS A 125 -9.33 1.76 -2.66
C HIS A 125 -10.69 1.75 -1.95
N ARG A 126 -11.36 0.59 -1.90
CA ARG A 126 -12.69 0.47 -1.31
C ARG A 126 -12.59 0.58 0.20
N TYR A 127 -11.59 -0.08 0.79
CA TYR A 127 -11.34 -0.02 2.23
C TYR A 127 -10.97 1.41 2.70
N ILE A 128 -10.09 2.10 1.96
CA ILE A 128 -9.68 3.47 2.26
C ILE A 128 -10.87 4.42 2.17
N LEU A 129 -11.61 4.38 1.06
CA LEU A 129 -12.74 5.26 0.84
C LEU A 129 -13.85 5.03 1.86
N GLU A 130 -14.13 3.77 2.20
CA GLU A 130 -15.10 3.43 3.24
C GLU A 130 -14.71 4.01 4.61
N LYS A 131 -13.43 3.90 4.99
CA LYS A 131 -12.92 4.44 6.26
C LYS A 131 -13.03 5.95 6.32
N GLU A 132 -12.81 6.64 5.21
CA GLU A 132 -13.01 8.08 5.13
C GLU A 132 -14.49 8.44 5.27
N MET A 133 -15.35 7.82 4.46
CA MET A 133 -16.78 8.13 4.43
C MET A 133 -17.49 7.84 5.76
N ALA A 134 -17.05 6.79 6.48
CA ALA A 134 -17.57 6.46 7.80
C ALA A 134 -17.26 7.53 8.88
N GLN A 135 -16.33 8.45 8.64
CA GLN A 135 -16.08 9.60 9.53
C GLN A 135 -17.13 10.70 9.36
N GLN A 136 -17.82 10.74 8.21
CA GLN A 136 -18.83 11.74 7.86
C GLN A 136 -20.07 11.06 7.25
N PRO A 137 -20.74 10.15 7.97
CA PRO A 137 -21.74 9.26 7.39
C PRO A 137 -22.94 9.99 6.77
N GLU A 138 -23.35 11.13 7.34
CA GLU A 138 -24.47 11.93 6.82
C GLU A 138 -24.23 12.43 5.39
N LYS A 139 -22.99 12.85 5.09
CA LYS A 139 -22.58 13.31 3.76
C LYS A 139 -22.66 12.18 2.72
N TYR A 140 -22.48 10.94 3.17
CA TYR A 140 -22.29 9.78 2.32
C TYR A 140 -23.37 8.71 2.48
N LYS A 141 -24.51 9.07 3.10
CA LYS A 141 -25.59 8.14 3.46
C LYS A 141 -26.09 7.30 2.29
N ILE A 142 -26.08 7.85 1.07
CA ILE A 142 -26.55 7.15 -0.13
C ILE A 142 -25.64 5.99 -0.54
N TYR A 143 -24.37 6.01 -0.14
CA TYR A 143 -23.37 5.00 -0.50
C TYR A 143 -23.10 3.99 0.64
N LEU A 144 -23.55 4.27 1.86
CA LEU A 144 -23.23 3.49 3.04
C LEU A 144 -24.39 2.58 3.49
N VAL A 145 -24.02 1.42 4.05
CA VAL A 145 -24.87 0.53 4.84
C VAL A 145 -24.46 0.67 6.30
N ASN A 146 -25.44 0.83 7.19
CA ASN A 146 -25.24 1.02 8.63
C ASN A 146 -24.27 2.18 8.93
N SER A 147 -24.31 3.25 8.12
CA SER A 147 -23.45 4.44 8.26
C SER A 147 -21.94 4.13 8.32
N LYS A 148 -21.52 2.97 7.78
CA LYS A 148 -20.17 2.46 8.00
C LYS A 148 -19.55 1.78 6.79
N TYR A 149 -20.30 0.93 6.09
CA TYR A 149 -19.76 0.09 5.03
C TYR A 149 -20.23 0.57 3.67
N LEU A 150 -19.37 0.59 2.65
CA LEU A 150 -19.83 0.85 1.29
C LEU A 150 -20.83 -0.24 0.87
N LYS A 151 -21.91 0.14 0.19
CA LYS A 151 -22.88 -0.80 -0.40
C LYS A 151 -22.19 -1.71 -1.43
N PRO A 152 -22.59 -2.98 -1.57
CA PRO A 152 -21.91 -3.93 -2.45
C PRO A 152 -21.93 -3.52 -3.93
N GLU A 153 -23.00 -2.85 -4.38
CA GLU A 153 -23.16 -2.28 -5.71
C GLU A 153 -22.28 -1.06 -5.97
N CYS A 154 -21.87 -0.34 -4.92
CA CYS A 154 -21.03 0.84 -5.09
C CYS A 154 -19.67 0.47 -5.70
N ARG A 155 -19.25 1.26 -6.69
CA ARG A 155 -17.94 1.20 -7.31
C ARG A 155 -17.07 2.34 -6.80
N VAL A 156 -15.76 2.22 -7.01
CA VAL A 156 -14.80 3.27 -6.68
C VAL A 156 -14.03 3.59 -7.94
N GLN A 157 -14.14 4.83 -8.40
CA GLN A 157 -13.45 5.36 -9.56
C GLN A 157 -12.15 6.05 -9.12
N HIS A 158 -11.06 5.78 -9.86
CA HIS A 158 -9.82 6.55 -9.75
C HIS A 158 -9.88 7.76 -10.68
N ILE A 159 -9.75 8.97 -10.12
CA ILE A 159 -9.90 10.23 -10.88
C ILE A 159 -8.81 10.35 -11.93
N ASN A 160 -7.56 10.04 -11.59
CA ASN A 160 -6.42 10.08 -12.50
C ASN A 160 -6.27 8.81 -13.37
N LEU A 161 -7.23 7.89 -13.32
CA LEU A 161 -7.24 6.60 -14.03
C LEU A 161 -6.11 5.62 -13.63
N ASP A 162 -5.27 5.95 -12.63
CA ASP A 162 -4.27 5.05 -12.09
C ASP A 162 -4.88 4.17 -10.99
N SER A 163 -5.15 2.92 -11.36
CA SER A 163 -5.68 1.88 -10.46
C SER A 163 -4.81 1.57 -9.23
N LEU A 164 -3.55 2.01 -9.22
CA LEU A 164 -2.60 1.80 -8.12
C LEU A 164 -2.53 2.99 -7.16
N ASP A 165 -3.08 4.14 -7.54
CA ASP A 165 -3.10 5.36 -6.73
C ASP A 165 -4.36 5.42 -5.84
N ASN A 166 -4.28 4.79 -4.68
CA ASN A 166 -5.39 4.73 -3.72
C ASN A 166 -5.39 5.89 -2.71
N ARG A 167 -4.78 7.04 -3.03
CA ARG A 167 -4.88 8.25 -2.20
C ARG A 167 -6.33 8.74 -2.19
N ILE A 168 -6.85 9.16 -1.03
CA ILE A 168 -8.28 9.48 -0.87
C ILE A 168 -8.76 10.57 -1.85
N GLN A 169 -7.94 11.59 -2.12
CA GLN A 169 -8.23 12.64 -3.09
C GLN A 169 -8.33 12.16 -4.54
N ASN A 170 -7.91 10.92 -4.83
CA ASN A 170 -7.99 10.31 -6.14
C ASN A 170 -9.16 9.30 -6.25
N LEU A 171 -9.95 9.12 -5.19
CA LEU A 171 -11.03 8.12 -5.15
C LEU A 171 -12.40 8.80 -5.16
N HIS A 172 -13.30 8.29 -6.00
CA HIS A 172 -14.67 8.77 -6.09
C HIS A 172 -15.66 7.60 -5.94
N PRO A 173 -16.62 7.66 -4.99
CA PRO A 173 -17.66 6.63 -4.88
C PRO A 173 -18.67 6.79 -6.01
N CYS A 174 -18.99 5.68 -6.67
CA CYS A 174 -20.11 5.60 -7.62
C CYS A 174 -21.18 4.71 -6.98
N GLY A 175 -22.45 5.11 -7.03
CA GLY A 175 -23.58 4.38 -6.46
C GLY A 175 -23.74 2.99 -7.07
N ASN A 176 -23.45 2.84 -8.36
CA ASN A 176 -23.53 1.57 -9.08
C ASN A 176 -22.59 1.54 -10.31
N GLN A 177 -22.66 0.44 -11.06
CA GLN A 177 -21.88 0.23 -12.28
C GLN A 177 -22.23 1.24 -13.39
N SER A 178 -23.51 1.60 -13.54
CA SER A 178 -23.95 2.54 -14.58
C SER A 178 -23.38 3.94 -14.34
N GLU A 179 -23.42 4.43 -13.10
CA GLU A 179 -22.81 5.72 -12.74
C GLU A 179 -21.29 5.72 -12.98
N HIS A 180 -20.61 4.63 -12.65
CA HIS A 180 -19.18 4.46 -12.93
C HIS A 180 -18.88 4.51 -14.44
N GLU A 181 -19.70 3.86 -15.27
CA GLU A 181 -19.60 3.93 -16.73
C GLU A 181 -19.90 5.31 -17.28
N GLN A 182 -20.88 6.03 -16.72
CA GLN A 182 -21.18 7.41 -17.09
C GLN A 182 -19.98 8.34 -16.86
N ILE A 183 -19.24 8.16 -15.77
CA ILE A 183 -18.01 8.92 -15.51
C ILE A 183 -16.97 8.62 -16.61
N HIS A 184 -16.77 7.35 -16.98
CA HIS A 184 -15.89 7.02 -18.11
C HIS A 184 -16.38 7.65 -19.42
N SER A 185 -17.68 7.63 -19.71
CA SER A 185 -18.25 8.28 -20.89
C SER A 185 -18.07 9.80 -20.85
N SER A 186 -18.09 10.42 -19.66
CA SER A 186 -17.88 11.85 -19.50
C SER A 186 -16.48 12.28 -19.93
N LEU A 187 -15.46 11.45 -19.70
CA LEU A 187 -14.10 11.69 -20.18
C LEU A 187 -14.04 11.69 -21.71
N PHE A 188 -14.69 10.73 -22.37
CA PHE A 188 -14.73 10.71 -23.84
C PHE A 188 -15.45 11.93 -24.42
N LYS A 189 -16.55 12.37 -23.80
CA LYS A 189 -17.24 13.61 -24.19
C LYS A 189 -16.35 14.85 -24.01
N LEU A 190 -15.57 14.90 -22.95
CA LEU A 190 -14.59 15.97 -22.74
C LEU A 190 -13.53 15.96 -23.83
N ILE A 191 -12.95 14.79 -24.14
CA ILE A 191 -11.95 14.62 -25.20
C ILE A 191 -12.52 15.04 -26.56
N ASP A 192 -13.73 14.59 -26.91
CA ASP A 192 -14.43 14.98 -28.14
C ASP A 192 -14.60 16.52 -28.23
N ASN A 193 -15.00 17.17 -27.14
CA ASN A 193 -15.11 18.62 -27.09
C ASN A 193 -13.76 19.33 -27.24
N LEU A 194 -12.68 18.79 -26.67
CA LEU A 194 -11.34 19.36 -26.82
C LEU A 194 -10.81 19.21 -28.26
N LEU A 195 -11.10 18.08 -28.92
CA LEU A 195 -10.77 17.85 -30.32
C LEU A 195 -11.52 18.80 -31.25
N LYS A 196 -12.84 18.96 -31.05
CA LYS A 196 -13.68 19.89 -31.84
C LYS A 196 -13.27 21.35 -31.72
N LYS A 197 -12.66 21.73 -30.60
CA LYS A 197 -12.13 23.07 -30.37
C LYS A 197 -10.66 23.22 -30.76
N GLU A 198 -10.07 22.18 -31.34
CA GLU A 198 -8.65 22.13 -31.70
C GLU A 198 -7.71 22.43 -30.53
N LEU A 199 -8.15 22.23 -29.27
CA LEU A 199 -7.32 22.38 -28.06
C LEU A 199 -6.53 21.10 -27.76
N LEU A 200 -7.00 19.98 -28.30
CA LEU A 200 -6.30 18.71 -28.34
C LEU A 200 -6.19 18.32 -29.81
N ILE A 201 -5.00 17.99 -30.29
CA ILE A 201 -4.76 17.55 -31.66
C ILE A 201 -4.07 16.19 -31.67
N PHE A 202 -4.32 15.39 -32.71
CA PHE A 202 -3.64 14.11 -32.90
C PHE A 202 -2.53 14.27 -33.94
N ASN A 203 -1.28 14.05 -33.52
CA ASN A 203 -0.09 14.15 -34.37
C ASN A 203 0.86 12.99 -34.09
N ASP A 204 1.36 12.34 -35.14
CA ASP A 204 2.32 11.22 -35.06
C ASP A 204 1.96 10.13 -34.03
N GLY A 205 0.70 9.70 -34.05
CA GLY A 205 0.22 8.62 -33.18
C GLY A 205 -0.06 9.04 -31.73
N ARG A 206 -0.02 10.34 -31.41
CA ARG A 206 -0.19 10.86 -30.05
C ARG A 206 -1.13 12.05 -30.01
N TYR A 207 -1.87 12.18 -28.91
CA TYR A 207 -2.62 13.40 -28.62
C TYR A 207 -1.71 14.42 -27.92
N ILE A 208 -1.69 15.65 -28.39
CA ILE A 208 -0.97 16.77 -27.79
C ILE A 208 -1.93 17.95 -27.56
N LEU A 209 -1.66 18.76 -26.55
CA LEU A 209 -2.37 20.01 -26.34
C LEU A 209 -1.89 21.05 -27.34
N ASN A 210 -2.83 21.81 -27.90
CA ASN A 210 -2.58 22.91 -28.81
C ASN A 210 -2.84 24.22 -28.05
N TYR A 211 -1.76 24.92 -27.71
CA TYR A 211 -1.76 26.18 -26.95
C TYR A 211 -0.94 27.24 -27.66
#